data_AF-A0A2E3VA02-F1
#
_entry.id   AF-A0A2E3VA02-F1
#
_cell.length_a   1.000
_cell.length_b   1.000
_cell.length_c   1.000
_cell.angle_alpha   90.00
_cell.angle_beta   90.00
_cell.angle_gamma   90.00
#
_symmetry.space_group_name_H-M   'P 1'
#
loop_
_entity.id
_entity.type
_entity.pdbx_description
1 polymer ?
#
loop_
_entity_poly.entity_id
_entity_poly.type
_entity_poly.pdbx_seq_one_letter_code
_entity_poly.pdbx_strand_id
1 'polypeptide(L)'
;MTNESKCPVMGGSKRHSVTGTTANQRWWPNQLNLKILHQNSSAADPMDGTFNYADEFSSLDLNEVKKDIFDLMTDSKDWWPADYGHYGPFFIRMAWHSAGTYRIGDGRGGAGAGTLRFAPLNSWPDNVNLDKARMLLWPIKQKYGRKLSWADLMILTGNCAIESMGLETFGFAGGREDVWEPEEDIYWGPEGEWLADERYSGDRELDNPLGAVQMGLIYVNPEGPNGNPDPLASARDIRETFGRMAMNDEETVALVAGGHTFGKAHGAADPDKYVGPEPEGATLAEQGTGWKNTFETGKGVHTISSGLEGAWTTNPIKWDNNYFENLFGFEWEKTKSPAGAVQWKPKEADASGTVPDAHDPSVRHAPVMFTSDLALRMDPIYEPISRRFYENPQEFADAFSKAWFKLTHRDMGPYVRGLGNLVPAEPQLWQDPVPQVDHQLVDEKDISTLKEKVLGSGLSVSDLVKTAWASAASYRGTDKRGGANGARIRLEPQKNWEVNNPAELSKCLSSLEKVQNDFNATQENGKSISMADIIVLGGCAAIEKAAHNAGHDITVPFTAGRTDASQEQ
;
A
#
# COMPACT_ATOMS: atom_id res chain seq x y z
N MET A 1 22.35 -6.63 -35.73
CA MET A 1 23.04 -7.64 -34.92
C MET A 1 23.02 -7.16 -33.49
N THR A 2 21.99 -7.58 -32.75
CA THR A 2 21.82 -7.24 -31.33
C THR A 2 21.96 -8.54 -30.55
N ASN A 3 23.10 -8.69 -29.87
CA ASN A 3 23.31 -9.72 -28.86
C ASN A 3 22.72 -9.17 -27.55
N GLU A 4 21.41 -9.25 -27.40
CA GLU A 4 20.78 -9.13 -26.09
C GLU A 4 21.07 -10.39 -25.28
N SER A 5 21.42 -10.20 -24.02
CA SER A 5 21.74 -11.23 -23.04
C SER A 5 20.56 -12.21 -22.84
N LYS A 6 20.47 -13.21 -23.70
CA LYS A 6 19.76 -14.45 -23.41
C LYS A 6 20.62 -15.19 -22.39
N CYS A 7 20.04 -15.56 -21.25
CA CYS A 7 20.69 -16.43 -20.25
C CYS A 7 21.64 -17.43 -20.95
N PRO A 8 22.96 -17.37 -20.71
CA PRO A 8 23.97 -18.04 -21.53
C PRO A 8 23.88 -19.57 -21.51
N VAL A 9 23.03 -20.13 -20.63
CA VAL A 9 22.74 -21.56 -20.50
C VAL A 9 21.74 -22.07 -21.55
N MET A 10 20.93 -21.19 -22.17
CA MET A 10 19.86 -21.59 -23.10
C MET A 10 20.33 -21.94 -24.52
N GLY A 11 21.63 -21.75 -24.83
CA GLY A 11 22.21 -22.04 -26.14
C GLY A 11 22.61 -23.50 -26.39
N GLY A 12 22.50 -24.38 -25.39
CA GLY A 12 22.90 -25.79 -25.48
C GLY A 12 21.72 -26.73 -25.74
N SER A 13 21.88 -27.66 -26.67
CA SER A 13 20.92 -28.74 -26.93
C SER A 13 20.65 -29.58 -25.67
N LYS A 14 19.43 -29.47 -25.14
CA LYS A 14 18.79 -30.33 -24.12
C LYS A 14 19.57 -30.57 -22.82
N ARG A 15 19.17 -29.87 -21.74
CA ARG A 15 19.05 -30.49 -20.41
C ARG A 15 17.78 -30.00 -19.72
N HIS A 16 16.99 -30.97 -19.27
CA HIS A 16 15.85 -30.80 -18.38
C HIS A 16 16.33 -30.25 -17.04
N SER A 17 16.37 -28.93 -16.90
CA SER A 17 16.15 -28.27 -15.62
C SER A 17 14.78 -27.61 -15.70
N VAL A 18 14.02 -27.64 -14.61
CA VAL A 18 12.73 -26.94 -14.44
C VAL A 18 13.00 -25.44 -14.33
N THR A 19 13.65 -24.89 -15.35
CA THR A 19 13.92 -23.47 -15.55
C THR A 19 12.93 -23.02 -16.59
N GLY A 20 11.87 -22.34 -16.15
CA GLY A 20 10.77 -21.74 -16.91
C GLY A 20 10.63 -22.24 -18.34
N THR A 21 9.71 -23.19 -18.58
CA THR A 21 9.23 -23.49 -19.93
C THR A 21 9.08 -22.18 -20.70
N THR A 22 9.64 -22.06 -21.91
CA THR A 22 9.38 -20.88 -22.76
C THR A 22 7.87 -20.69 -22.84
N ALA A 23 7.36 -19.69 -22.12
CA ALA A 23 5.92 -19.50 -21.96
C ALA A 23 5.30 -19.29 -23.34
N ASN A 24 4.04 -19.70 -23.52
CA ASN A 24 3.29 -19.45 -24.76
C ASN A 24 3.31 -17.96 -25.14
N GLN A 25 3.37 -17.07 -24.16
CA GLN A 25 3.54 -15.62 -24.32
C GLN A 25 4.79 -15.23 -25.14
N ARG A 26 5.85 -16.04 -25.15
CA ARG A 26 7.02 -15.77 -26.01
C ARG A 26 6.71 -15.96 -27.49
N TRP A 27 5.81 -16.89 -27.82
CA TRP A 27 5.36 -17.16 -29.19
C TRP A 27 4.19 -16.26 -29.59
N TRP A 28 3.30 -15.99 -28.64
CA TRP A 28 2.10 -15.17 -28.82
C TRP A 28 2.03 -14.12 -27.70
N PRO A 29 2.79 -13.01 -27.79
CA PRO A 29 2.88 -12.01 -26.73
C PRO A 29 1.54 -11.34 -26.40
N ASN A 30 0.63 -11.29 -27.37
CA ASN A 30 -0.71 -10.70 -27.21
C ASN A 30 -1.80 -11.74 -26.87
N GLN A 31 -1.43 -12.99 -26.54
CA GLN A 31 -2.40 -14.00 -26.11
C GLN A 31 -2.96 -13.64 -24.74
N LEU A 32 -4.29 -13.75 -24.56
CA LEU A 32 -4.96 -13.54 -23.29
C LEU A 32 -4.33 -14.40 -22.18
N ASN A 33 -3.94 -13.75 -21.07
CA ASN A 33 -3.36 -14.43 -19.91
C ASN A 33 -4.45 -14.86 -18.93
N LEU A 34 -4.72 -16.17 -18.82
CA LEU A 34 -5.68 -16.72 -17.86
C LEU A 34 -5.06 -17.08 -16.51
N LYS A 35 -3.74 -16.91 -16.33
CA LYS A 35 -3.03 -17.22 -15.06
C LYS A 35 -3.52 -16.40 -13.88
N ILE A 36 -3.85 -15.14 -14.12
CA ILE A 36 -4.32 -14.20 -13.11
C ILE A 36 -5.61 -14.66 -12.39
N LEU A 37 -6.38 -15.57 -13.00
CA LEU A 37 -7.63 -16.10 -12.45
C LEU A 37 -7.43 -17.26 -11.47
N HIS A 38 -6.21 -17.78 -11.34
CA HIS A 38 -5.86 -18.87 -10.42
C HIS A 38 -4.56 -18.61 -9.66
N GLN A 39 -4.08 -17.36 -9.66
CA GLN A 39 -2.97 -16.97 -8.81
C GLN A 39 -3.39 -17.07 -7.32
N ASN A 40 -2.43 -17.31 -6.44
CA ASN A 40 -2.62 -17.48 -5.00
C ASN A 40 -3.76 -18.47 -4.67
N SER A 41 -3.87 -19.54 -5.47
CA SER A 41 -4.87 -20.58 -5.24
C SER A 41 -4.56 -21.35 -3.95
N SER A 42 -5.58 -21.98 -3.37
CA SER A 42 -5.44 -22.84 -2.19
C SER A 42 -4.50 -24.03 -2.38
N ALA A 43 -4.11 -24.36 -3.63
CA ALA A 43 -3.13 -25.40 -3.90
C ALA A 43 -1.67 -24.96 -3.65
N ALA A 44 -1.40 -23.65 -3.68
CA ALA A 44 -0.09 -23.07 -3.37
C ALA A 44 0.03 -22.66 -1.89
N ASP A 45 -1.08 -22.61 -1.17
CA ASP A 45 -1.13 -22.24 0.24
C ASP A 45 -0.64 -23.40 1.14
N PRO A 46 0.44 -23.22 1.92
CA PRO A 46 0.95 -24.22 2.85
C PRO A 46 0.13 -24.32 4.15
N MET A 47 -0.85 -23.45 4.38
CA MET A 47 -1.72 -23.50 5.56
C MET A 47 -2.77 -24.60 5.43
N ASP A 48 -3.22 -25.13 6.57
CA ASP A 48 -4.28 -26.12 6.60
C ASP A 48 -5.60 -25.52 6.06
N GLY A 49 -6.44 -26.30 5.38
CA GLY A 49 -7.68 -25.80 4.76
C GLY A 49 -8.75 -25.26 5.73
N THR A 50 -8.55 -25.39 7.03
CA THR A 50 -9.38 -24.80 8.09
C THR A 50 -8.73 -23.61 8.78
N PHE A 51 -7.57 -23.14 8.29
CA PHE A 51 -6.86 -22.00 8.85
C PHE A 51 -7.69 -20.72 8.69
N ASN A 52 -7.78 -19.96 9.77
CA ASN A 52 -8.41 -18.65 9.80
C ASN A 52 -7.44 -17.67 10.45
N TYR A 53 -6.88 -16.77 9.64
CA TYR A 53 -5.89 -15.81 10.14
C TYR A 53 -6.48 -14.84 11.16
N ALA A 54 -7.75 -14.43 11.00
CA ALA A 54 -8.38 -13.50 11.92
C ALA A 54 -8.49 -14.09 13.34
N ASP A 55 -8.83 -15.37 13.45
CA ASP A 55 -8.88 -16.09 14.73
C ASP A 55 -7.47 -16.25 15.35
N GLU A 56 -6.48 -16.63 14.53
CA GLU A 56 -5.10 -16.81 14.97
C GLU A 56 -4.46 -15.48 15.43
N PHE A 57 -4.64 -14.41 14.67
CA PHE A 57 -4.18 -13.06 15.03
C PHE A 57 -4.89 -12.52 16.27
N SER A 58 -6.19 -12.76 16.42
CA SER A 58 -6.94 -12.32 17.61
C SER A 58 -6.47 -13.01 18.90
N SER A 59 -5.78 -14.16 18.78
CA SER A 59 -5.17 -14.86 19.91
C SER A 59 -3.74 -14.41 20.25
N LEU A 60 -3.19 -13.46 19.49
CA LEU A 60 -1.82 -12.95 19.62
C LEU A 60 -1.74 -11.93 20.77
N ASP A 61 -0.71 -12.02 21.61
CA ASP A 61 -0.38 -10.93 22.54
C ASP A 61 0.37 -9.84 21.78
N LEU A 62 -0.37 -8.83 21.31
CA LEU A 62 0.20 -7.73 20.54
C LEU A 62 1.19 -6.90 21.36
N ASN A 63 1.05 -6.81 22.68
CA ASN A 63 2.00 -6.10 23.53
C ASN A 63 3.34 -6.84 23.60
N GLU A 64 3.32 -8.17 23.67
CA GLU A 64 4.54 -8.99 23.62
C GLU A 64 5.25 -8.84 22.28
N VAL A 65 4.51 -8.86 21.17
CA VAL A 65 5.06 -8.67 19.82
C VAL A 65 5.72 -7.30 19.70
N LYS A 66 5.03 -6.24 20.12
CA LYS A 66 5.60 -4.87 20.11
C LYS A 66 6.85 -4.80 20.97
N LYS A 67 6.87 -5.43 22.15
CA LYS A 67 8.05 -5.49 23.02
C LYS A 67 9.25 -6.12 22.30
N ASP A 68 9.06 -7.28 21.64
CA ASP A 68 10.16 -7.92 20.91
C ASP A 68 10.65 -7.08 19.72
N ILE A 69 9.73 -6.36 19.06
CA ILE A 69 10.08 -5.42 17.99
C ILE A 69 10.93 -4.26 18.55
N PHE A 70 10.55 -3.68 19.70
CA PHE A 70 11.33 -2.64 20.35
C PHE A 70 12.71 -3.13 20.80
N ASP A 71 12.79 -4.34 21.35
CA ASP A 71 14.06 -4.96 21.74
C ASP A 71 14.98 -5.15 20.52
N LEU A 72 14.43 -5.65 19.40
CA LEU A 72 15.16 -5.81 18.14
C LEU A 72 15.70 -4.48 17.60
N MET A 73 14.97 -3.38 17.75
CA MET A 73 15.37 -2.08 17.19
C MET A 73 16.73 -1.61 17.68
N THR A 74 17.15 -2.01 18.88
CA THR A 74 18.44 -1.62 19.47
C THR A 74 19.44 -2.79 19.56
N ASP A 75 19.04 -3.97 19.11
CA ASP A 75 19.87 -5.19 19.05
C ASP A 75 20.61 -5.28 17.71
N SER A 76 21.59 -4.39 17.54
CA SER A 76 22.41 -4.27 16.33
C SER A 76 23.12 -5.59 15.99
N LYS A 77 23.06 -5.98 14.71
CA LYS A 77 23.65 -7.21 14.17
C LYS A 77 24.93 -6.92 13.41
N ASP A 78 25.97 -7.70 13.69
CA ASP A 78 27.26 -7.57 13.02
C ASP A 78 27.17 -7.64 11.49
N TRP A 79 26.25 -8.45 10.95
CA TRP A 79 26.08 -8.61 9.51
C TRP A 79 25.36 -7.42 8.84
N TRP A 80 24.67 -6.58 9.62
CA TRP A 80 24.05 -5.34 9.15
C TRP A 80 23.92 -4.33 10.30
N PRO A 81 25.00 -3.64 10.70
CA PRO A 81 24.99 -2.80 11.90
C PRO A 81 23.94 -1.68 11.83
N ALA A 82 23.23 -1.44 12.93
CA ALA A 82 22.23 -0.38 13.01
C ALA A 82 22.87 1.01 12.98
N ASP A 83 22.40 1.88 12.08
CA ASP A 83 22.74 3.30 12.11
C ASP A 83 22.31 3.91 13.45
N TYR A 84 23.18 4.71 14.06
CA TYR A 84 22.93 5.36 15.35
C TYR A 84 22.58 4.39 16.49
N GLY A 85 22.87 3.09 16.31
CA GLY A 85 22.45 2.03 17.23
C GLY A 85 20.95 1.73 17.24
N HIS A 86 20.20 2.17 16.23
CA HIS A 86 18.74 2.00 16.18
C HIS A 86 18.21 1.71 14.75
N TYR A 87 17.56 0.56 14.54
CA TYR A 87 16.98 0.17 13.25
C TYR A 87 15.67 0.87 12.89
N GLY A 88 15.09 1.65 13.81
CA GLY A 88 13.80 2.34 13.63
C GLY A 88 13.64 3.01 12.26
N PRO A 89 14.53 3.93 11.84
CA PRO A 89 14.40 4.60 10.54
C PRO A 89 14.41 3.63 9.35
N PHE A 90 15.19 2.55 9.44
CA PHE A 90 15.24 1.51 8.40
C PHE A 90 13.93 0.73 8.31
N PHE A 91 13.28 0.46 9.45
CA PHE A 91 11.96 -0.17 9.49
C PHE A 91 10.82 0.75 9.07
N ILE A 92 10.91 2.06 9.33
CA ILE A 92 9.97 3.05 8.76
C ILE A 92 10.03 3.00 7.23
N ARG A 93 11.24 3.04 6.64
CA ARG A 93 11.41 2.91 5.19
C ARG A 93 10.81 1.59 4.68
N MET A 94 11.05 0.47 5.35
CA MET A 94 10.48 -0.82 4.94
C MET A 94 8.94 -0.79 4.91
N ALA A 95 8.30 -0.28 5.96
CA ALA A 95 6.84 -0.16 6.02
C ALA A 95 6.29 0.82 4.98
N TRP A 96 6.96 1.97 4.80
CA TRP A 96 6.66 2.96 3.75
C TRP A 96 6.70 2.32 2.37
N HIS A 97 7.78 1.61 2.01
CA HIS A 97 7.93 0.96 0.70
C HIS A 97 6.96 -0.21 0.52
N SER A 98 6.62 -0.94 1.59
CA SER A 98 5.62 -2.00 1.52
C SER A 98 4.24 -1.43 1.17
N ALA A 99 3.83 -0.34 1.81
CA ALA A 99 2.53 0.29 1.57
C ALA A 99 2.51 1.19 0.33
N GLY A 100 3.67 1.73 -0.04
CA GLY A 100 3.86 2.81 -1.00
C GLY A 100 3.67 2.42 -2.47
N THR A 101 3.37 1.17 -2.80
CA THR A 101 3.18 0.75 -4.21
C THR A 101 1.72 0.86 -4.69
N TYR A 102 0.79 1.15 -3.77
CA TYR A 102 -0.65 1.20 -4.05
C TYR A 102 -1.05 2.30 -5.04
N ARG A 103 -1.97 2.03 -5.96
CA ARG A 103 -2.61 3.09 -6.78
C ARG A 103 -4.13 3.02 -6.79
N ILE A 104 -4.78 4.18 -6.81
CA ILE A 104 -6.25 4.29 -6.81
C ILE A 104 -6.91 3.77 -8.08
N GLY A 105 -6.19 3.83 -9.22
CA GLY A 105 -6.72 3.49 -10.54
C GLY A 105 -7.24 2.05 -10.63
N ASP A 106 -6.57 1.11 -9.98
CA ASP A 106 -6.92 -0.31 -9.95
C ASP A 106 -6.94 -0.92 -8.53
N GLY A 107 -6.53 -0.16 -7.51
CA GLY A 107 -6.42 -0.62 -6.12
C GLY A 107 -5.29 -1.62 -5.89
N ARG A 108 -4.38 -1.80 -6.87
CA ARG A 108 -3.27 -2.76 -6.81
C ARG A 108 -2.05 -2.18 -6.14
N GLY A 109 -1.14 -3.05 -5.72
CA GLY A 109 -0.02 -2.70 -4.84
C GLY A 109 -0.50 -2.50 -3.41
N GLY A 110 0.35 -1.90 -2.58
CA GLY A 110 0.10 -1.75 -1.15
C GLY A 110 0.68 -2.90 -0.31
N ALA A 111 0.42 -2.84 0.99
CA ALA A 111 1.01 -3.75 1.97
C ALA A 111 0.10 -4.95 2.32
N GLY A 112 -1.15 -4.96 1.84
CA GLY A 112 -2.21 -5.86 2.25
C GLY A 112 -1.94 -7.35 2.04
N ALA A 113 -0.98 -7.68 1.16
CA ALA A 113 -0.55 -9.04 0.84
C ALA A 113 0.91 -9.35 1.26
N GLY A 114 1.65 -8.34 1.75
CA GLY A 114 3.06 -8.49 2.14
C GLY A 114 4.00 -8.79 0.98
N THR A 115 3.67 -8.39 -0.25
CA THR A 115 4.38 -8.77 -1.49
C THR A 115 5.74 -8.12 -1.66
N LEU A 116 6.16 -7.19 -0.77
CA LEU A 116 7.54 -6.71 -0.69
C LEU A 116 8.57 -7.86 -0.53
N ARG A 117 8.14 -9.05 -0.05
CA ARG A 117 8.99 -10.24 0.07
C ARG A 117 9.12 -11.08 -1.20
N PHE A 118 8.40 -10.76 -2.27
CA PHE A 118 8.42 -11.47 -3.54
C PHE A 118 8.83 -10.58 -4.72
N ALA A 119 9.21 -11.20 -5.83
CA ALA A 119 9.44 -10.50 -7.09
C ALA A 119 8.14 -9.80 -7.58
N PRO A 120 8.24 -8.69 -8.32
CA PRO A 120 9.46 -7.94 -8.59
C PRO A 120 9.89 -7.03 -7.42
N LEU A 121 9.01 -6.79 -6.44
CA LEU A 121 9.20 -5.78 -5.40
C LEU A 121 10.40 -6.06 -4.51
N ASN A 122 10.71 -7.33 -4.22
CA ASN A 122 11.87 -7.71 -3.42
C ASN A 122 13.21 -7.28 -4.06
N SER A 123 13.20 -6.89 -5.34
CA SER A 123 14.38 -6.62 -6.17
C SER A 123 14.32 -5.29 -6.93
N TRP A 124 13.29 -4.48 -6.70
CA TRP A 124 13.26 -3.12 -7.24
C TRP A 124 14.45 -2.30 -6.73
N PRO A 125 15.06 -1.44 -7.57
CA PRO A 125 16.16 -0.56 -7.16
C PRO A 125 15.83 0.27 -5.93
N ASP A 126 14.60 0.79 -5.83
CA ASP A 126 14.18 1.61 -4.68
C ASP A 126 13.98 0.78 -3.41
N ASN A 127 13.91 -0.55 -3.51
CA ASN A 127 13.83 -1.48 -2.38
C ASN A 127 15.18 -2.05 -1.95
N VAL A 128 16.28 -1.51 -2.49
CA VAL A 128 17.65 -1.87 -2.12
C VAL A 128 17.83 -1.95 -0.61
N ASN A 129 18.48 -3.03 -0.17
CA ASN A 129 18.72 -3.43 1.21
C ASN A 129 17.49 -3.75 2.07
N LEU A 130 16.24 -3.56 1.60
CA LEU A 130 15.06 -3.93 2.40
C LEU A 130 14.91 -5.45 2.59
N ASP A 131 15.64 -6.25 1.82
CA ASP A 131 15.87 -7.67 2.11
C ASP A 131 16.53 -7.89 3.48
N LYS A 132 17.50 -7.03 3.86
CA LYS A 132 18.13 -7.05 5.18
C LYS A 132 17.14 -6.64 6.29
N ALA A 133 16.29 -5.64 6.05
CA ALA A 133 15.24 -5.24 6.98
C ALA A 133 14.28 -6.40 7.28
N ARG A 134 13.80 -7.10 6.24
CA ARG A 134 12.94 -8.29 6.41
C ARG A 134 13.66 -9.43 7.13
N MET A 135 14.95 -9.64 6.84
CA MET A 135 15.74 -10.68 7.49
C MET A 135 15.97 -10.41 8.99
N LEU A 136 16.09 -9.14 9.41
CA LEU A 136 16.15 -8.76 10.84
C LEU A 136 14.86 -9.18 11.59
N LEU A 137 13.71 -9.16 10.91
CA LEU A 137 12.41 -9.49 11.50
C LEU A 137 12.10 -10.99 11.52
N TRP A 138 12.91 -11.82 10.85
CA TRP A 138 12.69 -13.26 10.79
C TRP A 138 12.57 -13.93 12.17
N PRO A 139 13.41 -13.64 13.17
CA PRO A 139 13.28 -14.25 14.51
C PRO A 139 11.93 -13.95 15.17
N ILE A 140 11.37 -12.76 14.95
CA ILE A 140 10.04 -12.37 15.47
C ILE A 140 8.97 -13.17 14.72
N LYS A 141 9.02 -13.21 13.38
CA LYS A 141 8.10 -14.03 12.59
C LYS A 141 8.15 -15.51 12.99
N GLN A 142 9.35 -16.03 13.27
CA GLN A 142 9.56 -17.40 13.69
C GLN A 142 8.95 -17.67 15.08
N LYS A 143 9.09 -16.73 16.03
CA LYS A 143 8.50 -16.83 17.38
C LYS A 143 6.97 -16.89 17.33
N TYR A 144 6.33 -16.02 16.55
CA TYR A 144 4.87 -15.89 16.51
C TYR A 144 4.18 -16.77 15.45
N GLY A 145 4.95 -17.33 14.51
CA GLY A 145 4.48 -18.33 13.55
C GLY A 145 3.27 -17.84 12.75
N ARG A 146 2.26 -18.70 12.60
CA ARG A 146 1.06 -18.43 11.79
C ARG A 146 0.11 -17.38 12.38
N LYS A 147 0.30 -16.99 13.65
CA LYS A 147 -0.52 -15.95 14.32
C LYS A 147 -0.20 -14.54 13.86
N LEU A 148 0.95 -14.34 13.21
CA LEU A 148 1.41 -13.05 12.73
C LEU A 148 1.89 -13.22 11.30
N SER A 149 1.18 -12.63 10.33
CA SER A 149 1.60 -12.61 8.93
C SER A 149 2.82 -11.71 8.74
N TRP A 150 3.57 -11.92 7.67
CA TRP A 150 4.62 -10.98 7.25
C TRP A 150 4.05 -9.62 6.88
N ALA A 151 2.88 -9.61 6.23
CA ALA A 151 2.17 -8.40 5.85
C ALA A 151 1.89 -7.49 7.07
N ASP A 152 1.34 -8.06 8.16
CA ASP A 152 1.10 -7.31 9.39
C ASP A 152 2.40 -6.99 10.13
N LEU A 153 3.36 -7.91 10.20
CA LEU A 153 4.63 -7.69 10.89
C LEU A 153 5.40 -6.50 10.29
N MET A 154 5.52 -6.41 8.96
CA MET A 154 6.28 -5.33 8.33
C MET A 154 5.70 -3.95 8.66
N ILE A 155 4.38 -3.82 8.67
CA ILE A 155 3.69 -2.57 9.00
C ILE A 155 3.75 -2.26 10.50
N LEU A 156 3.49 -3.26 11.35
CA LEU A 156 3.57 -3.10 12.80
C LEU A 156 4.97 -2.65 13.24
N THR A 157 6.02 -3.18 12.61
CA THR A 157 7.40 -2.76 12.89
C THR A 157 7.62 -1.28 12.54
N GLY A 158 7.07 -0.78 11.42
CA GLY A 158 7.12 0.64 11.08
C GLY A 158 6.41 1.53 12.12
N ASN A 159 5.22 1.11 12.58
CA ASN A 159 4.50 1.82 13.65
C ASN A 159 5.31 1.85 14.95
N CYS A 160 5.84 0.70 15.37
CA CYS A 160 6.68 0.63 16.57
C CYS A 160 7.94 1.49 16.42
N ALA A 161 8.53 1.59 15.22
CA ALA A 161 9.70 2.42 15.00
C ALA A 161 9.40 3.89 15.31
N ILE A 162 8.28 4.41 14.79
CA ILE A 162 7.83 5.79 15.05
C ILE A 162 7.59 6.01 16.55
N GLU A 163 6.89 5.09 17.21
CA GLU A 163 6.61 5.15 18.66
C GLU A 163 7.89 5.14 19.51
N SER A 164 8.83 4.24 19.20
CA SER A 164 10.10 4.10 19.93
C SER A 164 10.96 5.37 19.86
N MET A 165 10.80 6.14 18.78
CA MET A 165 11.54 7.38 18.53
C MET A 165 10.76 8.62 18.98
N GLY A 166 9.62 8.47 19.65
CA GLY A 166 8.97 9.53 20.42
C GLY A 166 7.74 10.17 19.78
N LEU A 167 7.12 9.54 18.77
CA LEU A 167 5.83 9.96 18.26
C LEU A 167 4.76 8.87 18.42
N GLU A 168 3.66 9.20 19.09
CA GLU A 168 2.50 8.33 19.16
C GLU A 168 1.81 8.21 17.79
N THR A 169 1.62 6.98 17.32
CA THR A 169 0.89 6.72 16.06
C THR A 169 -0.62 6.81 16.29
N PHE A 170 -1.37 7.10 15.21
CA PHE A 170 -2.84 7.20 15.30
C PHE A 170 -3.51 5.86 15.67
N GLY A 171 -2.85 4.74 15.40
CA GLY A 171 -3.31 3.39 15.70
C GLY A 171 -2.71 2.38 14.72
N PHE A 172 -3.12 1.12 14.88
CA PHE A 172 -2.72 0.01 14.02
C PHE A 172 -3.84 -1.04 13.94
N ALA A 173 -4.10 -1.57 12.75
CA ALA A 173 -4.97 -2.71 12.55
C ALA A 173 -4.21 -3.85 11.85
N GLY A 174 -4.29 -5.05 12.44
CA GLY A 174 -3.90 -6.30 11.79
C GLY A 174 -5.03 -6.88 10.93
N GLY A 175 -4.81 -8.03 10.33
CA GLY A 175 -5.78 -8.71 9.45
C GLY A 175 -5.36 -8.78 7.98
N ARG A 176 -4.08 -8.51 7.68
CA ARG A 176 -3.48 -8.76 6.36
C ARG A 176 -3.04 -10.21 6.28
N GLU A 177 -3.65 -10.97 5.39
CA GLU A 177 -3.26 -12.36 5.15
C GLU A 177 -2.05 -12.43 4.23
N ASP A 178 -1.14 -13.36 4.51
CA ASP A 178 0.02 -13.62 3.65
C ASP A 178 -0.42 -14.31 2.35
N VAL A 179 0.18 -13.92 1.23
CA VAL A 179 0.06 -14.64 -0.05
C VAL A 179 1.27 -15.54 -0.29
N TRP A 180 1.22 -16.48 -1.24
CA TRP A 180 2.24 -17.54 -1.35
C TRP A 180 3.01 -17.54 -2.67
N GLU A 181 2.61 -16.67 -3.59
CA GLU A 181 3.30 -16.39 -4.84
C GLU A 181 3.20 -14.90 -5.18
N PRO A 182 4.09 -14.37 -6.02
CA PRO A 182 4.02 -12.99 -6.49
C PRO A 182 2.71 -12.70 -7.24
N GLU A 183 2.20 -11.48 -7.10
CA GLU A 183 1.04 -11.00 -7.85
C GLU A 183 1.45 -10.68 -9.31
N GLU A 184 1.22 -11.61 -10.23
CA GLU A 184 1.54 -11.46 -11.66
C GLU A 184 0.53 -10.58 -12.42
N ASP A 185 -0.55 -10.14 -11.76
CA ASP A 185 -1.64 -9.39 -12.36
C ASP A 185 -1.49 -7.86 -12.26
N ILE A 186 -0.37 -7.38 -11.69
CA ILE A 186 -0.08 -5.96 -11.56
C ILE A 186 0.72 -5.47 -12.77
N TYR A 187 0.16 -4.49 -13.48
CA TYR A 187 0.86 -3.76 -14.54
C TYR A 187 1.68 -2.61 -13.95
N TRP A 188 2.98 -2.85 -13.77
CA TRP A 188 3.94 -1.88 -13.21
C TRP A 188 4.46 -0.85 -14.22
N GLY A 189 4.24 -1.07 -15.52
CA GLY A 189 4.70 -0.20 -16.60
C GLY A 189 5.18 -1.00 -17.82
N PRO A 190 5.38 -0.32 -18.96
CA PRO A 190 5.79 -0.95 -20.21
C PRO A 190 7.29 -1.26 -20.30
N GLU A 191 8.10 -0.69 -19.41
CA GLU A 191 9.55 -0.65 -19.55
C GLU A 191 10.21 -2.03 -19.46
N GLY A 192 11.23 -2.25 -20.31
CA GLY A 192 12.09 -3.44 -20.28
C GLY A 192 13.31 -3.31 -19.37
N GLU A 193 13.56 -2.12 -18.80
CA GLU A 193 14.74 -1.80 -17.98
C GLU A 193 14.36 -1.09 -16.68
N TRP A 194 15.10 -1.37 -15.60
CA TRP A 194 14.93 -0.68 -14.33
C TRP A 194 15.28 0.81 -14.47
N LEU A 195 14.52 1.67 -13.80
CA LEU A 195 14.65 3.13 -13.79
C LEU A 195 14.38 3.82 -15.15
N ALA A 196 13.92 3.11 -16.17
CA ALA A 196 13.42 3.73 -17.39
C ALA A 196 12.05 4.41 -17.19
N ASP A 197 11.70 5.33 -18.08
CA ASP A 197 10.53 6.23 -17.99
C ASP A 197 9.69 6.27 -19.28
N GLU A 198 9.44 5.12 -19.93
CA GLU A 198 8.60 5.01 -21.14
C GLU A 198 7.08 5.10 -20.86
N ARG A 199 6.69 5.98 -19.94
CA ARG A 199 5.37 6.06 -19.32
C ARG A 199 4.74 7.44 -19.33
N TYR A 200 5.36 8.37 -20.03
CA TYR A 200 4.88 9.74 -20.15
C TYR A 200 4.47 10.06 -21.58
N SER A 201 3.41 10.86 -21.70
CA SER A 201 2.98 11.46 -22.96
C SER A 201 2.73 12.96 -22.80
N GLY A 202 2.62 13.69 -23.91
CA GLY A 202 2.29 15.12 -23.91
C GLY A 202 3.23 15.97 -23.04
N ASP A 203 2.64 16.85 -22.24
CA ASP A 203 3.34 17.62 -21.20
C ASP A 203 3.36 16.82 -19.90
N ARG A 204 4.18 15.76 -19.84
CA ARG A 204 4.45 14.95 -18.64
C ARG A 204 3.17 14.36 -18.00
N GLU A 205 2.24 13.91 -18.84
CA GLU A 205 1.08 13.13 -18.42
C GLU A 205 1.50 11.68 -18.19
N LEU A 206 1.39 11.21 -16.94
CA LEU A 206 1.77 9.85 -16.55
C LEU A 206 0.69 8.85 -17.01
N ASP A 207 1.10 7.75 -17.62
CA ASP A 207 0.15 6.76 -18.15
C ASP A 207 -0.70 6.12 -17.03
N ASN A 208 -2.00 5.98 -17.26
CA ASN A 208 -2.88 5.28 -16.32
C ASN A 208 -2.67 3.75 -16.39
N PRO A 209 -2.67 3.03 -15.24
CA PRO A 209 -2.95 3.49 -13.88
C PRO A 209 -1.67 3.74 -13.04
N LEU A 210 -0.52 3.97 -13.69
CA LEU A 210 0.81 4.10 -13.07
C LEU A 210 0.85 5.14 -11.95
N GLY A 211 1.53 4.81 -10.84
CA GLY A 211 1.64 5.65 -9.65
C GLY A 211 3.07 6.13 -9.37
N ALA A 212 4.05 5.79 -10.21
CA ALA A 212 5.46 6.13 -10.03
C ALA A 212 6.06 6.67 -11.34
N VAL A 213 7.07 7.53 -11.23
CA VAL A 213 7.68 8.23 -12.38
C VAL A 213 8.64 7.38 -13.21
N GLN A 214 9.17 6.29 -12.64
CA GLN A 214 10.12 5.37 -13.30
C GLN A 214 9.85 3.93 -12.85
N MET A 215 10.24 2.96 -13.68
CA MET A 215 10.11 1.55 -13.34
C MET A 215 11.02 1.19 -12.17
N GLY A 216 10.46 0.61 -11.12
CA GLY A 216 11.25 0.21 -9.95
C GLY A 216 11.43 1.28 -8.87
N LEU A 217 10.78 2.44 -9.01
CA LEU A 217 10.62 3.44 -7.94
C LEU A 217 9.27 3.31 -7.25
N ILE A 218 9.19 3.71 -5.98
CA ILE A 218 7.93 3.76 -5.24
C ILE A 218 7.08 4.95 -5.71
N TYR A 219 7.64 6.17 -5.75
CA TYR A 219 6.94 7.40 -6.16
C TYR A 219 7.73 8.18 -7.20
N VAL A 220 8.74 8.93 -6.76
CA VAL A 220 9.49 9.91 -7.56
C VAL A 220 10.99 9.63 -7.47
N ASN A 221 11.74 10.20 -8.41
CA ASN A 221 13.20 10.18 -8.36
C ASN A 221 13.71 11.22 -7.35
N PRO A 222 14.50 10.83 -6.33
CA PRO A 222 14.95 11.75 -5.28
C PRO A 222 15.94 12.83 -5.78
N GLU A 223 16.63 12.59 -6.90
CA GLU A 223 17.49 13.58 -7.56
C GLU A 223 16.69 14.59 -8.39
N GLY A 224 15.40 14.34 -8.61
CA GLY A 224 14.48 15.11 -9.45
C GLY A 224 14.16 14.41 -10.78
N PRO A 225 13.21 14.95 -11.58
CA PRO A 225 12.74 14.33 -12.82
C PRO A 225 13.87 13.89 -13.75
N ASN A 226 13.99 12.58 -13.98
CA ASN A 226 15.02 11.97 -14.83
C ASN A 226 16.46 12.35 -14.41
N GLY A 227 16.68 12.54 -13.11
CA GLY A 227 17.95 12.99 -12.52
C GLY A 227 18.23 14.48 -12.69
N ASN A 228 17.29 15.27 -13.20
CA ASN A 228 17.43 16.73 -13.28
C ASN A 228 17.08 17.37 -11.92
N PRO A 229 18.02 18.06 -11.24
CA PRO A 229 17.83 18.60 -9.90
C PRO A 229 17.03 19.92 -9.90
N ASP A 230 15.79 19.85 -10.37
CA ASP A 230 14.80 20.92 -10.35
C ASP A 230 13.72 20.63 -9.29
N PRO A 231 13.72 21.34 -8.16
CA PRO A 231 12.75 21.13 -7.09
C PRO A 231 11.30 21.43 -7.50
N LEU A 232 11.05 22.39 -8.39
CA LEU A 232 9.69 22.71 -8.84
C LEU A 232 9.14 21.63 -9.77
N ALA A 233 9.98 21.12 -10.66
CA ALA A 233 9.62 19.98 -11.50
C ALA A 233 9.41 18.72 -10.65
N SER A 234 10.23 18.51 -9.61
CA SER A 234 10.04 17.44 -8.64
C SER A 234 8.72 17.57 -7.87
N ALA A 235 8.30 18.78 -7.49
CA ALA A 235 7.02 19.01 -6.81
C ALA A 235 5.82 18.57 -7.66
N ARG A 236 5.88 18.80 -8.98
CA ARG A 236 4.86 18.34 -9.93
C ARG A 236 4.72 16.82 -9.91
N ASP A 237 5.85 16.11 -9.95
CA ASP A 237 5.88 14.64 -9.89
C ASP A 237 5.40 14.10 -8.55
N ILE A 238 5.81 14.74 -7.45
CA ILE A 238 5.38 14.39 -6.09
C ILE A 238 3.85 14.48 -6.03
N ARG A 239 3.26 15.60 -6.47
CA ARG A 239 1.81 15.79 -6.44
C ARG A 239 1.06 14.77 -7.27
N GLU A 240 1.52 14.51 -8.49
CA GLU A 240 0.88 13.55 -9.40
C GLU A 240 0.91 12.13 -8.81
N THR A 241 2.08 11.68 -8.37
CA THR A 241 2.25 10.32 -7.86
C THR A 241 1.53 10.10 -6.53
N PHE A 242 1.68 11.00 -5.56
CA PHE A 242 0.96 10.91 -4.29
C PHE A 242 -0.56 11.01 -4.47
N GLY A 243 -1.03 11.87 -5.39
CA GLY A 243 -2.45 11.96 -5.75
C GLY A 243 -3.00 10.63 -6.27
N ARG A 244 -2.25 9.96 -7.16
CA ARG A 244 -2.59 8.60 -7.64
C ARG A 244 -2.50 7.52 -6.57
N MET A 245 -1.89 7.82 -5.43
CA MET A 245 -1.82 6.96 -4.27
C MET A 245 -2.76 7.41 -3.13
N ALA A 246 -3.80 8.18 -3.46
CA ALA A 246 -4.81 8.66 -2.52
C ALA A 246 -4.30 9.63 -1.45
N MET A 247 -3.19 10.33 -1.67
CA MET A 247 -2.68 11.36 -0.74
C MET A 247 -2.88 12.76 -1.33
N ASN A 248 -3.47 13.66 -0.54
CA ASN A 248 -3.58 15.07 -0.90
C ASN A 248 -2.28 15.84 -0.56
N ASP A 249 -2.24 17.15 -0.83
CA ASP A 249 -1.03 17.95 -0.62
C ASP A 249 -0.58 18.00 0.86
N GLU A 250 -1.52 18.09 1.81
CA GLU A 250 -1.22 18.13 3.25
C GLU A 250 -0.68 16.78 3.75
N GLU A 251 -1.33 15.68 3.36
CA GLU A 251 -0.89 14.31 3.66
C GLU A 251 0.49 14.03 3.05
N THR A 252 0.74 14.55 1.85
CA THR A 252 2.02 14.40 1.15
C THR A 252 3.16 15.10 1.89
N VAL A 253 3.00 16.39 2.22
CA VAL A 253 4.00 17.13 3.00
C VAL A 253 4.23 16.46 4.36
N ALA A 254 3.16 16.05 5.04
CA ALA A 254 3.25 15.37 6.32
C ALA A 254 4.05 14.06 6.21
N LEU A 255 3.75 13.21 5.23
CA LEU A 255 4.45 11.92 5.04
C LEU A 255 5.92 12.08 4.69
N VAL A 256 6.26 12.98 3.75
CA VAL A 256 7.66 13.17 3.33
C VAL A 256 8.48 13.77 4.49
N ALA A 257 8.02 14.87 5.07
CA ALA A 257 8.74 15.51 6.17
C ALA A 257 8.80 14.62 7.43
N GLY A 258 7.71 13.91 7.75
CA GLY A 258 7.65 13.03 8.91
C GLY A 258 8.52 11.79 8.75
N GLY A 259 8.56 11.20 7.55
CA GLY A 259 9.48 10.11 7.24
C GLY A 259 10.95 10.56 7.31
N HIS A 260 11.28 11.69 6.69
CA HIS A 260 12.64 12.25 6.65
C HIS A 260 13.05 12.97 7.95
N THR A 261 12.19 13.01 8.97
CA THR A 261 12.61 13.36 10.34
C THR A 261 13.56 12.28 10.91
N PHE A 262 13.50 11.06 10.37
CA PHE A 262 14.26 9.91 10.84
C PHE A 262 15.33 9.46 9.83
N GLY A 263 16.45 8.97 10.37
CA GLY A 263 17.47 8.22 9.63
C GLY A 263 18.31 9.05 8.66
N LYS A 264 18.84 8.34 7.66
CA LYS A 264 19.76 8.84 6.65
C LYS A 264 19.62 8.05 5.34
N ALA A 265 20.15 8.60 4.25
CA ALA A 265 20.44 7.83 3.04
C ALA A 265 21.87 7.25 3.06
N HIS A 266 22.12 6.28 2.16
CA HIS A 266 23.40 5.59 2.05
C HIS A 266 23.91 5.56 0.60
N GLY A 267 25.12 6.09 0.44
CA GLY A 267 25.82 6.33 -0.81
C GLY A 267 27.32 6.49 -0.56
N ALA A 268 27.89 5.60 0.25
CA ALA A 268 29.28 5.65 0.68
C ALA A 268 30.30 5.54 -0.47
N ALA A 269 29.92 4.89 -1.58
CA ALA A 269 30.71 4.82 -2.81
C ALA A 269 29.82 4.50 -4.03
N ASP A 270 30.44 4.50 -5.21
CA ASP A 270 29.84 4.23 -6.51
C ASP A 270 29.15 2.84 -6.57
N PRO A 271 27.80 2.77 -6.64
CA PRO A 271 27.08 1.51 -6.62
C PRO A 271 27.42 0.61 -7.82
N ASP A 272 27.70 1.18 -9.00
CA ASP A 272 27.97 0.41 -10.22
C ASP A 272 29.28 -0.38 -10.14
N LYS A 273 30.18 0.01 -9.24
CA LYS A 273 31.46 -0.68 -9.02
C LYS A 273 31.40 -1.72 -7.93
N TYR A 274 30.60 -1.47 -6.88
CA TYR A 274 30.72 -2.21 -5.63
C TYR A 274 29.49 -3.03 -5.26
N VAL A 275 28.31 -2.70 -5.78
CA VAL A 275 27.05 -3.35 -5.45
C VAL A 275 26.74 -4.44 -6.48
N GLY A 276 26.61 -5.67 -6.00
CA GLY A 276 26.24 -6.82 -6.81
C GLY A 276 24.75 -6.87 -7.16
N PRO A 277 24.31 -7.95 -7.84
CA PRO A 277 22.92 -8.11 -8.26
C PRO A 277 21.91 -8.04 -7.11
N GLU A 278 20.71 -7.56 -7.44
CA GLU A 278 19.49 -7.60 -6.63
C GLU A 278 19.08 -9.05 -6.25
N PRO A 279 18.20 -9.27 -5.25
CA PRO A 279 17.91 -10.60 -4.72
C PRO A 279 17.54 -11.68 -5.76
N GLU A 280 16.69 -11.38 -6.75
CA GLU A 280 16.33 -12.33 -7.81
C GLU A 280 17.49 -12.61 -8.80
N GLY A 281 18.45 -11.69 -8.90
CA GLY A 281 19.68 -11.84 -9.68
C GLY A 281 20.86 -12.40 -8.88
N ALA A 282 20.73 -12.55 -7.56
CA ALA A 282 21.80 -12.94 -6.66
C ALA A 282 22.11 -14.44 -6.73
N THR A 283 23.29 -14.83 -6.24
CA THR A 283 23.67 -16.25 -6.20
C THR A 283 22.95 -16.98 -5.07
N LEU A 284 22.79 -18.31 -5.20
CA LEU A 284 22.23 -19.15 -4.13
C LEU A 284 22.95 -18.99 -2.78
N ALA A 285 24.24 -18.63 -2.78
CA ALA A 285 25.01 -18.43 -1.55
C ALA A 285 24.52 -17.22 -0.73
N GLU A 286 23.82 -16.26 -1.35
CA GLU A 286 23.26 -15.08 -0.68
C GLU A 286 21.91 -15.38 0.02
N GLN A 287 21.37 -16.60 -0.14
CA GLN A 287 20.21 -17.11 0.62
C GLN A 287 18.99 -16.18 0.63
N GLY A 288 18.66 -15.60 -0.54
CA GLY A 288 17.51 -14.71 -0.71
C GLY A 288 17.78 -13.24 -0.38
N THR A 289 19.03 -12.90 -0.05
CA THR A 289 19.51 -11.51 -0.02
C THR A 289 20.21 -11.13 -1.32
N GLY A 290 20.34 -9.82 -1.56
CA GLY A 290 21.00 -9.26 -2.73
C GLY A 290 21.82 -8.02 -2.41
N TRP A 291 22.20 -7.27 -3.45
CA TRP A 291 22.97 -6.03 -3.38
C TRP A 291 24.24 -6.16 -2.56
N LYS A 292 24.94 -7.29 -2.71
CA LYS A 292 26.17 -7.56 -1.98
C LYS A 292 27.18 -6.45 -2.27
N ASN A 293 27.55 -5.73 -1.23
CA ASN A 293 28.46 -4.60 -1.32
C ASN A 293 29.90 -5.05 -1.04
N THR A 294 30.79 -4.77 -1.99
CA THR A 294 32.23 -5.10 -1.93
C THR A 294 33.11 -3.92 -1.57
N PHE A 295 32.54 -2.74 -1.34
CA PHE A 295 33.27 -1.56 -0.88
C PHE A 295 33.67 -1.72 0.58
N GLU A 296 34.97 -1.85 0.85
CA GLU A 296 35.52 -1.98 2.20
C GLU A 296 34.83 -3.10 3.00
N THR A 297 34.08 -2.78 4.06
CA THR A 297 33.32 -3.76 4.86
C THR A 297 31.94 -4.10 4.28
N GLY A 298 31.45 -3.32 3.31
CA GLY A 298 30.14 -3.45 2.68
C GLY A 298 28.93 -3.08 3.54
N LYS A 299 29.16 -2.65 4.78
CA LYS A 299 28.14 -2.42 5.83
C LYS A 299 28.58 -1.33 6.79
N GLY A 300 27.64 -0.79 7.57
CA GLY A 300 27.91 0.31 8.49
C GLY A 300 28.26 1.60 7.74
N VAL A 301 29.41 2.22 8.06
CA VAL A 301 29.90 3.44 7.38
C VAL A 301 30.12 3.26 5.87
N HIS A 302 30.24 2.02 5.39
CA HIS A 302 30.46 1.69 3.99
C HIS A 302 29.18 1.24 3.25
N THR A 303 28.01 1.45 3.86
CA THR A 303 26.72 1.05 3.28
C THR A 303 26.42 1.85 2.00
N ILE A 304 25.89 1.17 0.99
CA ILE A 304 25.43 1.77 -0.27
C ILE A 304 24.00 1.30 -0.50
N SER A 305 23.10 2.25 -0.76
CA SER A 305 21.67 2.04 -0.98
C SER A 305 21.23 2.87 -2.19
N SER A 306 20.67 4.06 -1.99
CA SER A 306 20.21 4.94 -3.08
C SER A 306 21.34 5.66 -3.82
N GLY A 307 22.56 5.67 -3.27
CA GLY A 307 23.65 6.50 -3.78
C GLY A 307 23.64 7.94 -3.23
N LEU A 308 22.55 8.39 -2.61
CA LEU A 308 22.51 9.62 -1.81
C LEU A 308 23.11 9.37 -0.42
N GLU A 309 23.73 10.37 0.19
CA GLU A 309 24.46 10.19 1.46
C GLU A 309 24.17 11.33 2.44
N GLY A 310 23.82 10.98 3.67
CA GLY A 310 23.67 11.92 4.79
C GLY A 310 22.30 11.83 5.46
N ALA A 311 22.20 12.47 6.63
CA ALA A 311 20.99 12.55 7.44
C ALA A 311 20.34 13.94 7.28
N TRP A 312 19.00 13.99 7.34
CA TRP A 312 18.26 15.25 7.26
C TRP A 312 18.28 16.05 8.56
N THR A 313 18.32 15.35 9.70
CA THR A 313 18.19 15.93 11.04
C THR A 313 19.44 15.71 11.88
N THR A 314 19.59 16.53 12.93
CA THR A 314 20.66 16.40 13.93
C THR A 314 20.38 15.29 14.95
N ASN A 315 19.13 14.84 15.06
CA ASN A 315 18.70 13.71 15.89
C ASN A 315 17.97 12.64 15.05
N PRO A 316 18.67 11.84 14.23
CA PRO A 316 18.03 10.94 13.26
C PRO A 316 17.17 9.81 13.85
N ILE A 317 17.19 9.63 15.17
CA ILE A 317 16.45 8.58 15.88
C ILE A 317 15.46 9.16 16.89
N LYS A 318 14.96 10.37 16.61
CA LYS A 318 14.02 11.07 17.47
C LYS A 318 13.03 11.88 16.64
N TRP A 319 11.76 11.81 17.01
CA TRP A 319 10.74 12.73 16.52
C TRP A 319 10.97 14.12 17.12
N ASP A 320 11.22 15.08 16.25
CA ASP A 320 11.25 16.50 16.54
C ASP A 320 10.94 17.28 15.25
N ASN A 321 11.01 18.61 15.29
CA ASN A 321 10.74 19.45 14.11
C ASN A 321 12.01 19.79 13.31
N ASN A 322 13.14 19.12 13.57
CA ASN A 322 14.44 19.54 13.06
C ASN A 322 14.56 19.42 11.54
N TYR A 323 13.76 18.55 10.90
CA TYR A 323 13.66 18.50 9.44
C TYR A 323 13.26 19.88 8.87
N PHE A 324 12.19 20.49 9.40
CA PHE A 324 11.73 21.79 8.94
C PHE A 324 12.64 22.94 9.40
N GLU A 325 13.19 22.85 10.62
CA GLU A 325 14.20 23.81 11.10
C GLU A 325 15.40 23.87 10.14
N ASN A 326 15.90 22.72 9.68
CA ASN A 326 16.99 22.67 8.71
C ASN A 326 16.52 23.14 7.33
N LEU A 327 15.36 22.66 6.85
CA LEU A 327 14.83 22.99 5.52
C LEU A 327 14.69 24.51 5.31
N PHE A 328 14.17 25.22 6.32
CA PHE A 328 13.96 26.68 6.28
C PHE A 328 15.11 27.50 6.87
N GLY A 329 15.90 26.93 7.78
CA GLY A 329 16.96 27.63 8.50
C GLY A 329 18.27 27.78 7.72
N PHE A 330 18.50 26.94 6.71
CA PHE A 330 19.68 27.03 5.85
C PHE A 330 19.35 27.46 4.43
N GLU A 331 20.34 28.07 3.77
CA GLU A 331 20.35 28.18 2.32
C GLU A 331 21.07 26.98 1.69
N TRP A 332 20.48 26.40 0.66
CA TRP A 332 20.94 25.15 0.09
C TRP A 332 21.78 25.37 -1.17
N GLU A 333 22.90 24.65 -1.29
CA GLU A 333 23.69 24.56 -2.52
C GLU A 333 23.83 23.13 -3.00
N LYS A 334 23.75 22.97 -4.33
CA LYS A 334 23.89 21.68 -5.00
C LYS A 334 25.31 21.13 -4.79
N THR A 335 25.38 19.85 -4.46
CA THR A 335 26.63 19.10 -4.27
C THR A 335 26.49 17.68 -4.80
N LYS A 336 27.51 16.85 -4.58
CA LYS A 336 27.49 15.42 -4.92
C LYS A 336 27.79 14.56 -3.69
N SER A 337 27.10 13.44 -3.57
CA SER A 337 27.41 12.39 -2.61
C SER A 337 28.77 11.74 -2.91
N PRO A 338 29.34 10.93 -2.00
CA PRO A 338 30.52 10.11 -2.30
C PRO A 338 30.30 9.13 -3.48
N ALA A 339 29.07 8.68 -3.70
CA ALA A 339 28.68 7.87 -4.86
C ALA A 339 28.49 8.69 -6.15
N GLY A 340 28.47 10.03 -6.08
CA GLY A 340 28.35 10.91 -7.23
C GLY A 340 26.92 11.38 -7.56
N ALA A 341 25.92 10.97 -6.77
CA ALA A 341 24.53 11.41 -6.89
C ALA A 341 24.37 12.89 -6.50
N VAL A 342 23.43 13.58 -7.13
CA VAL A 342 23.15 14.99 -6.88
C VAL A 342 22.29 15.15 -5.62
N GLN A 343 22.77 15.97 -4.68
CA GLN A 343 22.07 16.30 -3.45
C GLN A 343 22.34 17.75 -3.04
N TRP A 344 21.78 18.18 -1.92
CA TRP A 344 21.89 19.56 -1.43
C TRP A 344 22.48 19.59 -0.03
N LYS A 345 23.41 20.51 0.20
CA LYS A 345 24.00 20.77 1.52
C LYS A 345 23.80 22.25 1.91
N PRO A 346 23.88 22.59 3.20
CA PRO A 346 23.89 23.98 3.65
C PRO A 346 25.06 24.76 3.06
N LYS A 347 24.84 26.04 2.76
CA LYS A 347 25.91 26.99 2.38
C LYS A 347 26.71 27.45 3.60
N GLU A 348 26.09 27.42 4.76
CA GLU A 348 26.62 27.88 6.03
C GLU A 348 27.66 26.89 6.57
N ALA A 349 28.88 27.36 6.85
CA ALA A 349 30.00 26.50 7.22
C ALA A 349 29.86 25.85 8.61
N ASP A 350 29.14 26.51 9.53
CA ASP A 350 28.88 26.02 10.88
C ASP A 350 27.89 24.84 10.92
N ALA A 351 27.13 24.62 9.84
CA ALA A 351 26.28 23.44 9.71
C ALA A 351 27.08 22.13 9.59
N SER A 352 28.36 22.16 9.20
CA SER A 352 29.18 20.97 8.92
C SER A 352 29.45 20.02 10.09
N GLY A 353 29.17 20.43 11.33
CA GLY A 353 29.41 19.65 12.53
C GLY A 353 28.16 19.27 13.32
N THR A 354 26.97 19.46 12.76
CA THR A 354 25.72 19.38 13.54
C THR A 354 25.13 17.97 13.61
N VAL A 355 25.41 17.12 12.62
CA VAL A 355 24.87 15.76 12.55
C VAL A 355 25.91 14.74 13.04
N PRO A 356 25.58 13.84 13.99
CA PRO A 356 26.45 12.70 14.34
C PRO A 356 26.68 11.78 13.14
N ASP A 357 27.87 11.20 13.00
CA ASP A 357 28.02 10.01 12.17
C ASP A 357 27.23 8.83 12.77
N ALA A 358 26.76 7.94 11.90
CA ALA A 358 25.91 6.81 12.28
C ALA A 358 26.65 5.72 13.07
N HIS A 359 27.98 5.63 12.95
CA HIS A 359 28.77 4.57 13.59
C HIS A 359 30.07 5.07 14.24
N ASP A 360 30.64 6.19 13.80
CA ASP A 360 31.85 6.76 14.38
C ASP A 360 31.53 7.98 15.27
N PRO A 361 31.55 7.85 16.61
CA PRO A 361 31.20 8.96 17.51
C PRO A 361 32.16 10.16 17.45
N SER A 362 33.33 10.02 16.81
CA SER A 362 34.31 11.08 16.61
C SER A 362 34.06 11.91 15.34
N VAL A 363 33.19 11.45 14.44
CA VAL A 363 32.89 12.09 13.16
C VAL A 363 31.56 12.83 13.22
N ARG A 364 31.50 13.96 12.52
CA ARG A 364 30.30 14.80 12.37
C ARG A 364 30.15 15.22 10.92
N HIS A 365 28.91 15.47 10.52
CA HIS A 365 28.52 15.82 9.16
C HIS A 365 27.61 17.06 9.14
N ALA A 366 27.47 17.65 7.94
CA ALA A 366 26.38 18.55 7.64
C ALA A 366 25.06 17.77 7.44
N PRO A 367 23.89 18.37 7.70
CA PRO A 367 22.63 17.81 7.25
C PRO A 367 22.56 17.86 5.71
N VAL A 368 21.71 17.01 5.14
CA VAL A 368 21.46 16.93 3.70
C VAL A 368 19.99 17.17 3.39
N MET A 369 19.70 17.66 2.19
CA MET A 369 18.38 17.62 1.57
C MET A 369 18.49 17.06 0.15
N PHE A 370 17.44 16.42 -0.33
CA PHE A 370 17.32 15.97 -1.72
C PHE A 370 16.51 16.95 -2.55
N THR A 371 16.53 16.80 -3.87
CA THR A 371 15.74 17.66 -4.77
C THR A 371 14.25 17.57 -4.42
N SER A 372 13.78 16.38 -4.06
CA SER A 372 12.42 16.13 -3.59
C SER A 372 12.08 16.81 -2.26
N ASP A 373 13.06 17.03 -1.39
CA ASP A 373 12.84 17.73 -0.11
C ASP A 373 12.72 19.24 -0.32
N LEU A 374 13.61 19.80 -1.15
CA LEU A 374 13.53 21.22 -1.53
C LEU A 374 12.23 21.55 -2.27
N ALA A 375 11.62 20.58 -2.94
CA ALA A 375 10.32 20.72 -3.58
C ALA A 375 9.25 21.21 -2.58
N LEU A 376 9.31 20.75 -1.32
CA LEU A 376 8.34 21.12 -0.27
C LEU A 376 8.48 22.58 0.18
N ARG A 377 9.69 23.16 0.04
CA ARG A 377 9.97 24.58 0.34
C ARG A 377 9.75 25.48 -0.87
N MET A 378 9.94 24.97 -2.09
CA MET A 378 9.97 25.80 -3.29
C MET A 378 8.63 25.88 -4.03
N ASP A 379 7.80 24.85 -3.93
CA ASP A 379 6.50 24.82 -4.59
C ASP A 379 5.47 25.73 -3.88
N PRO A 380 4.68 26.53 -4.61
CA PRO A 380 3.76 27.52 -4.03
C PRO A 380 2.57 26.92 -3.28
N ILE A 381 2.29 25.62 -3.41
CA ILE A 381 1.23 24.91 -2.68
C ILE A 381 1.83 24.20 -1.47
N TYR A 382 3.00 23.56 -1.62
CA TYR A 382 3.66 22.86 -0.51
C TYR A 382 4.33 23.80 0.50
N GLU A 383 4.83 24.95 0.05
CA GLU A 383 5.55 25.87 0.93
C GLU A 383 4.67 26.39 2.08
N PRO A 384 3.43 26.86 1.85
CA PRO A 384 2.57 27.32 2.96
C PRO A 384 2.23 26.21 3.94
N ILE A 385 2.06 24.97 3.46
CA ILE A 385 1.79 23.79 4.31
C ILE A 385 3.02 23.47 5.16
N SER A 386 4.20 23.40 4.51
CA SER A 386 5.48 23.14 5.15
C SER A 386 5.82 24.21 6.20
N ARG A 387 5.59 25.48 5.88
CA ARG A 387 5.80 26.60 6.81
C ARG A 387 4.83 26.55 7.98
N ARG A 388 3.55 26.20 7.75
CA ARG A 388 2.59 26.00 8.83
C ARG A 388 3.02 24.87 9.76
N PHE A 389 3.49 23.73 9.24
CA PHE A 389 4.01 22.63 10.04
C PHE A 389 5.31 22.98 10.78
N TYR A 390 6.19 23.76 10.16
CA TYR A 390 7.35 24.34 10.81
C TYR A 390 6.96 25.20 12.03
N GLU A 391 5.95 26.06 11.88
CA GLU A 391 5.48 26.96 12.93
C GLU A 391 4.57 26.28 13.97
N ASN A 392 3.96 25.13 13.62
CA ASN A 392 2.99 24.40 14.44
C ASN A 392 3.33 22.90 14.48
N PRO A 393 4.33 22.48 15.27
CA PRO A 393 4.79 21.08 15.30
C PRO A 393 3.73 20.05 15.71
N GLN A 394 2.73 20.47 16.50
CA GLN A 394 1.62 19.58 16.88
C GLN A 394 0.69 19.30 15.70
N GLU A 395 0.40 20.29 14.85
CA GLU A 395 -0.39 20.08 13.63
C GLU A 395 0.33 19.13 12.68
N PHE A 396 1.66 19.25 12.60
CA PHE A 396 2.49 18.33 11.84
C PHE A 396 2.42 16.90 12.37
N ALA A 397 2.59 16.71 13.68
CA ALA A 397 2.47 15.41 14.33
C ALA A 397 1.10 14.76 14.08
N ASP A 398 0.02 15.52 14.24
CA ASP A 398 -1.35 15.02 14.02
C ASP A 398 -1.59 14.65 12.55
N ALA A 399 -1.12 15.48 11.62
CA ALA A 399 -1.25 15.23 10.18
C ALA A 399 -0.43 14.00 9.76
N PHE A 400 0.82 13.88 10.22
CA PHE A 400 1.67 12.73 9.91
C PHE A 400 1.09 11.44 10.49
N SER A 401 0.69 11.42 11.77
CA SER A 401 0.14 10.21 12.38
C SER A 401 -1.13 9.71 11.67
N LYS A 402 -2.01 10.61 11.21
CA LYS A 402 -3.19 10.24 10.42
C LYS A 402 -2.84 9.79 9.01
N ALA A 403 -1.94 10.50 8.32
CA ALA A 403 -1.51 10.14 6.97
C ALA A 403 -0.74 8.81 6.94
N TRP A 404 0.08 8.54 7.96
CA TRP A 404 0.77 7.27 8.17
C TRP A 404 -0.20 6.12 8.38
N PHE A 405 -1.23 6.31 9.22
CA PHE A 405 -2.28 5.30 9.39
C PHE A 405 -3.01 5.03 8.07
N LYS A 406 -3.43 6.07 7.35
CA LYS A 406 -4.04 5.93 6.02
C LYS A 406 -3.14 5.18 5.04
N LEU A 407 -1.88 5.58 4.90
CA LEU A 407 -0.89 4.94 4.04
C LEU A 407 -0.86 3.43 4.28
N THR A 408 -0.71 3.05 5.55
CA THR A 408 -0.43 1.67 5.93
C THR A 408 -1.67 0.80 5.95
N HIS A 409 -2.88 1.37 5.83
CA HIS A 409 -4.15 0.63 5.94
C HIS A 409 -5.12 0.82 4.76
N ARG A 410 -4.79 1.68 3.78
CA ARG A 410 -5.68 2.05 2.64
C ARG A 410 -6.17 0.88 1.77
N ASP A 411 -5.49 -0.25 1.80
CA ASP A 411 -5.77 -1.47 1.02
C ASP A 411 -6.37 -2.62 1.86
N MET A 412 -6.70 -2.34 3.12
CA MET A 412 -7.38 -3.29 4.01
C MET A 412 -8.89 -3.30 3.82
N GLY A 413 -9.45 -2.34 3.09
CA GLY A 413 -10.88 -2.23 2.85
C GLY A 413 -11.69 -1.81 4.08
N PRO A 414 -12.90 -2.36 4.28
CA PRO A 414 -13.80 -1.92 5.34
C PRO A 414 -13.21 -2.00 6.74
N TYR A 415 -13.57 -1.02 7.58
CA TYR A 415 -13.15 -0.91 8.99
C TYR A 415 -13.27 -2.23 9.78
N VAL A 416 -14.33 -3.00 9.54
CA VAL A 416 -14.59 -4.30 10.22
C VAL A 416 -13.54 -5.39 9.95
N ARG A 417 -12.66 -5.21 8.96
CA ARG A 417 -11.53 -6.13 8.70
C ARG A 417 -10.32 -5.85 9.59
N GLY A 418 -10.28 -4.69 10.25
CA GLY A 418 -9.19 -4.32 11.16
C GLY A 418 -9.24 -5.12 12.46
N LEU A 419 -8.13 -5.76 12.83
CA LEU A 419 -8.03 -6.61 14.01
C LEU A 419 -7.03 -6.05 15.02
N GLY A 420 -7.24 -6.39 16.30
CA GLY A 420 -6.36 -6.04 17.42
C GLY A 420 -6.86 -4.87 18.26
N ASN A 421 -6.23 -4.68 19.42
CA ASN A 421 -6.61 -3.66 20.41
C ASN A 421 -6.09 -2.25 20.11
N LEU A 422 -5.39 -2.05 19.00
CA LEU A 422 -4.84 -0.76 18.55
C LEU A 422 -5.63 -0.15 17.39
N VAL A 423 -6.73 -0.78 16.95
CA VAL A 423 -7.60 -0.24 15.91
C VAL A 423 -8.20 1.06 16.42
N PRO A 424 -8.08 2.19 15.70
CA PRO A 424 -8.71 3.45 16.10
C PRO A 424 -10.22 3.25 16.31
N ALA A 425 -10.77 3.86 17.36
CA ALA A 425 -12.17 3.61 17.77
C ALA A 425 -13.20 3.96 16.68
N GLU A 426 -12.91 4.97 15.87
CA GLU A 426 -13.80 5.48 14.83
C GLU A 426 -13.23 5.22 13.42
N PRO A 427 -14.07 4.78 12.47
CA PRO A 427 -13.64 4.60 11.10
C PRO A 427 -13.30 5.93 10.44
N GLN A 428 -12.33 5.90 9.54
CA GLN A 428 -11.93 7.04 8.72
C GLN A 428 -12.68 7.03 7.40
N LEU A 429 -12.93 8.20 6.80
CA LEU A 429 -13.74 8.31 5.57
C LEU A 429 -13.17 7.47 4.41
N TRP A 430 -11.85 7.37 4.28
CA TRP A 430 -11.21 6.55 3.23
C TRP A 430 -11.40 5.04 3.42
N GLN A 431 -11.95 4.59 4.56
CA GLN A 431 -12.35 3.20 4.80
C GLN A 431 -13.76 2.89 4.27
N ASP A 432 -14.39 3.85 3.57
CA ASP A 432 -15.74 3.77 3.01
C ASP A 432 -16.78 3.26 4.04
N PRO A 433 -16.88 3.88 5.23
CA PRO A 433 -17.66 3.35 6.35
C PRO A 433 -19.13 3.16 5.99
N VAL A 434 -19.77 2.19 6.64
CA VAL A 434 -21.22 2.02 6.61
C VAL A 434 -21.73 2.02 8.05
N PRO A 435 -22.96 2.49 8.33
CA PRO A 435 -23.54 2.43 9.66
C PRO A 435 -23.55 1.00 10.22
N GLN A 436 -23.39 0.85 11.53
CA GLN A 436 -23.62 -0.44 12.18
C GLN A 436 -25.11 -0.82 12.11
N VAL A 437 -25.40 -2.12 12.18
CA VAL A 437 -26.79 -2.60 12.28
C VAL A 437 -27.34 -2.19 13.65
N ASP A 438 -28.41 -1.39 13.65
CA ASP A 438 -29.09 -0.87 14.85
C ASP A 438 -30.52 -1.44 15.03
N HIS A 439 -30.92 -2.38 14.17
CA HIS A 439 -32.24 -2.99 14.14
C HIS A 439 -32.18 -4.52 14.18
N GLN A 440 -33.31 -5.16 14.47
CA GLN A 440 -33.40 -6.62 14.36
C GLN A 440 -33.34 -7.04 12.89
N LEU A 441 -32.56 -8.07 12.57
CA LEU A 441 -32.47 -8.61 11.22
C LEU A 441 -33.72 -9.41 10.84
N VAL A 442 -34.03 -9.41 9.55
CA VAL A 442 -35.05 -10.25 8.95
C VAL A 442 -34.71 -11.73 9.09
N ASP A 443 -35.73 -12.57 9.33
CA ASP A 443 -35.57 -14.03 9.38
C ASP A 443 -35.95 -14.71 8.05
N GLU A 444 -35.84 -16.04 7.99
CA GLU A 444 -36.14 -16.82 6.77
C GLU A 444 -37.56 -16.61 6.24
N LYS A 445 -38.54 -16.41 7.12
CA LYS A 445 -39.95 -16.20 6.73
C LYS A 445 -40.14 -14.79 6.15
N ASP A 446 -39.49 -13.80 6.77
CA ASP A 446 -39.47 -12.44 6.26
C ASP A 446 -38.81 -12.40 4.87
N ILE A 447 -37.66 -13.09 4.71
CA ILE A 447 -36.94 -13.22 3.44
C ILE A 447 -37.84 -13.82 2.36
N SER A 448 -38.51 -14.94 2.62
CA SER A 448 -39.43 -15.56 1.65
C SER A 448 -40.54 -14.59 1.23
N THR A 449 -41.14 -13.90 2.21
CA THR A 449 -42.23 -12.93 1.96
C THR A 449 -41.74 -11.74 1.13
N LEU A 450 -40.54 -11.24 1.42
CA LEU A 450 -39.93 -10.13 0.71
C LEU A 450 -39.58 -10.50 -0.73
N LYS A 451 -39.07 -11.71 -0.99
CA LYS A 451 -38.84 -12.20 -2.34
C LYS A 451 -40.11 -12.19 -3.18
N GLU A 452 -41.23 -12.67 -2.63
CA GLU A 452 -42.54 -12.62 -3.31
C GLU A 452 -42.97 -11.19 -3.62
N LYS A 453 -42.86 -10.27 -2.65
CA LYS A 453 -43.17 -8.85 -2.83
C LYS A 453 -42.31 -8.19 -3.91
N VAL A 454 -41.00 -8.46 -3.91
CA VAL A 454 -40.09 -7.93 -4.94
C VAL A 454 -40.45 -8.47 -6.33
N LEU A 455 -40.76 -9.76 -6.45
CA LEU A 455 -41.20 -10.36 -7.73
C LEU A 455 -42.56 -9.85 -8.20
N GLY A 456 -43.41 -9.40 -7.26
CA GLY A 456 -44.70 -8.75 -7.51
C GLY A 456 -44.63 -7.25 -7.78
N SER A 457 -43.45 -6.62 -7.69
CA SER A 457 -43.29 -5.15 -7.80
C SER A 457 -43.46 -4.59 -9.22
N GLY A 458 -43.61 -5.48 -10.22
CA GLY A 458 -43.66 -5.09 -11.64
C GLY A 458 -42.29 -4.91 -12.29
N LEU A 459 -41.20 -5.13 -11.55
CA LEU A 459 -39.84 -5.23 -12.09
C LEU A 459 -39.65 -6.55 -12.84
N SER A 460 -38.90 -6.50 -13.93
CA SER A 460 -38.53 -7.71 -14.67
C SER A 460 -37.40 -8.46 -13.97
N VAL A 461 -37.21 -9.74 -14.32
CA VAL A 461 -36.03 -10.52 -13.89
C VAL A 461 -34.74 -9.78 -14.28
N SER A 462 -34.71 -9.19 -15.47
CA SER A 462 -33.54 -8.46 -15.97
C SER A 462 -33.23 -7.21 -15.14
N ASP A 463 -34.24 -6.44 -14.75
CA ASP A 463 -34.05 -5.23 -13.93
C ASP A 463 -33.40 -5.59 -12.59
N LEU A 464 -33.95 -6.60 -11.91
CA LEU A 464 -33.49 -7.05 -10.60
C LEU A 464 -32.07 -7.61 -10.63
N VAL A 465 -31.77 -8.48 -11.61
CA VAL A 465 -30.43 -9.06 -11.76
C VAL A 465 -29.42 -7.97 -12.12
N LYS A 466 -29.74 -7.07 -13.05
CA LYS A 466 -28.84 -6.00 -13.47
C LYS A 466 -28.53 -5.03 -12.33
N THR A 467 -29.53 -4.62 -11.55
CA THR A 467 -29.32 -3.72 -10.40
C THR A 467 -28.50 -4.39 -9.29
N ALA A 468 -28.79 -5.65 -8.95
CA ALA A 468 -28.01 -6.39 -7.96
C ALA A 468 -26.56 -6.58 -8.41
N TRP A 469 -26.34 -6.94 -9.69
CA TRP A 469 -25.01 -7.08 -10.27
C TRP A 469 -24.25 -5.76 -10.28
N ALA A 470 -24.86 -4.68 -10.76
CA ALA A 470 -24.24 -3.35 -10.80
C ALA A 470 -23.78 -2.89 -9.41
N SER A 471 -24.53 -3.24 -8.35
CA SER A 471 -24.14 -2.92 -6.98
C SER A 471 -22.95 -3.77 -6.52
N ALA A 472 -23.01 -5.10 -6.72
CA ALA A 472 -21.98 -6.03 -6.27
C ALA A 472 -20.67 -5.93 -7.07
N ALA A 473 -20.73 -5.71 -8.39
CA ALA A 473 -19.60 -5.74 -9.31
C ALA A 473 -18.65 -4.54 -9.19
N SER A 474 -18.98 -3.55 -8.35
CA SER A 474 -18.05 -2.50 -7.96
C SER A 474 -16.95 -3.00 -7.01
N TYR A 475 -17.12 -4.20 -6.43
CA TYR A 475 -16.11 -4.80 -5.55
C TYR A 475 -14.84 -5.15 -6.33
N ARG A 476 -13.69 -4.84 -5.73
CA ARG A 476 -12.38 -5.32 -6.20
C ARG A 476 -11.60 -5.94 -5.05
N GLY A 477 -11.06 -7.14 -5.27
CA GLY A 477 -10.33 -7.88 -4.23
C GLY A 477 -8.98 -7.26 -3.84
N THR A 478 -8.44 -6.38 -4.69
CA THR A 478 -7.12 -5.76 -4.56
C THR A 478 -7.01 -4.93 -3.28
N ASP A 479 -7.88 -3.93 -3.13
CA ASP A 479 -7.99 -3.08 -1.92
C ASP A 479 -9.28 -3.30 -1.13
N LYS A 480 -10.10 -4.26 -1.57
CA LYS A 480 -11.35 -4.71 -0.92
C LYS A 480 -12.41 -3.61 -0.83
N ARG A 481 -12.31 -2.58 -1.68
CA ARG A 481 -13.32 -1.52 -1.81
C ARG A 481 -14.49 -1.95 -2.69
N GLY A 482 -15.59 -1.20 -2.60
CA GLY A 482 -16.81 -1.43 -3.37
C GLY A 482 -17.65 -2.60 -2.85
N GLY A 483 -18.59 -3.04 -3.69
CA GLY A 483 -19.55 -4.10 -3.37
C GLY A 483 -20.92 -3.57 -2.96
N ALA A 484 -21.80 -4.50 -2.59
CA ALA A 484 -23.23 -4.21 -2.40
C ALA A 484 -23.59 -3.61 -1.02
N ASN A 485 -22.70 -3.73 -0.02
CA ASN A 485 -22.95 -3.13 1.29
C ASN A 485 -22.89 -1.59 1.20
N GLY A 486 -23.69 -0.89 2.00
CA GLY A 486 -23.84 0.57 1.94
C GLY A 486 -24.85 1.06 0.89
N ALA A 487 -25.37 0.19 0.03
CA ALA A 487 -26.26 0.56 -1.08
C ALA A 487 -25.73 1.72 -1.95
N ARG A 488 -24.40 1.88 -2.05
CA ARG A 488 -23.76 3.05 -2.69
C ARG A 488 -24.17 3.25 -4.15
N ILE A 489 -24.71 2.23 -4.81
CA ILE A 489 -25.32 2.33 -6.14
C ILE A 489 -26.41 3.41 -6.24
N ARG A 490 -27.09 3.75 -5.14
CA ARG A 490 -28.11 4.82 -5.09
C ARG A 490 -27.53 6.22 -4.86
N LEU A 491 -26.24 6.33 -4.58
CA LEU A 491 -25.54 7.56 -4.22
C LEU A 491 -24.66 8.06 -5.37
N GLU A 492 -24.19 9.30 -5.28
CA GLU A 492 -23.14 9.76 -6.18
C GLU A 492 -21.80 9.08 -5.86
N PRO A 493 -20.99 8.74 -6.88
CA PRO A 493 -21.26 8.92 -8.31
C PRO A 493 -22.00 7.72 -8.97
N GLN A 494 -22.15 6.59 -8.27
CA GLN A 494 -22.58 5.32 -8.88
C GLN A 494 -23.96 5.38 -9.53
N LYS A 495 -24.90 6.15 -8.96
CA LYS A 495 -26.25 6.28 -9.50
C LYS A 495 -26.29 6.92 -10.90
N ASN A 496 -25.25 7.69 -11.24
CA ASN A 496 -25.11 8.41 -12.50
C ASN A 496 -24.07 7.79 -13.45
N TRP A 497 -23.46 6.66 -13.09
CA TRP A 497 -22.55 5.97 -14.00
C TRP A 497 -23.30 5.47 -15.24
N GLU A 498 -22.74 5.76 -16.42
CA GLU A 498 -23.34 5.38 -17.70
C GLU A 498 -23.59 3.87 -17.79
N VAL A 499 -22.63 3.05 -17.31
CA VAL A 499 -22.74 1.59 -17.28
C VAL A 499 -23.93 1.07 -16.48
N ASN A 500 -24.40 1.85 -15.49
CA ASN A 500 -25.53 1.48 -14.65
C ASN A 500 -26.89 1.85 -15.27
N ASN A 501 -26.90 2.56 -16.41
CA ASN A 501 -28.11 3.12 -17.04
C ASN A 501 -28.99 3.89 -16.03
N PRO A 502 -28.65 5.16 -15.71
CA PRO A 502 -29.27 5.90 -14.61
C PRO A 502 -30.81 5.95 -14.65
N ALA A 503 -31.41 6.00 -15.83
CA ALA A 503 -32.86 6.03 -15.98
C ALA A 503 -33.52 4.69 -15.58
N GLU A 504 -32.96 3.57 -16.03
CA GLU A 504 -33.41 2.23 -15.64
C GLU A 504 -33.15 1.96 -14.16
N LEU A 505 -31.94 2.29 -13.70
CA LEU A 505 -31.55 2.12 -12.30
C LEU A 505 -32.48 2.89 -11.36
N SER A 506 -32.76 4.17 -11.65
CA SER A 506 -33.65 5.01 -10.84
C SER A 506 -35.04 4.40 -10.69
N LYS A 507 -35.64 3.92 -11.79
CA LYS A 507 -36.95 3.24 -11.77
C LYS A 507 -36.91 1.97 -10.90
N CYS A 508 -35.85 1.18 -11.01
CA CYS A 508 -35.67 -0.05 -10.23
C CYS A 508 -35.55 0.29 -8.74
N LEU A 509 -34.66 1.22 -8.39
CA LEU A 509 -34.44 1.65 -7.00
C LEU A 509 -35.71 2.22 -6.36
N SER A 510 -36.49 3.06 -7.04
CA SER A 510 -37.75 3.59 -6.48
C SER A 510 -38.79 2.49 -6.22
N SER A 511 -38.83 1.46 -7.06
CA SER A 511 -39.75 0.33 -6.87
C SER A 511 -39.33 -0.56 -5.70
N LEU A 512 -38.02 -0.79 -5.56
CA LEU A 512 -37.42 -1.51 -4.43
C LEU A 512 -37.57 -0.75 -3.11
N GLU A 513 -37.38 0.56 -3.12
CA GLU A 513 -37.58 1.45 -1.97
C GLU A 513 -39.03 1.42 -1.47
N LYS A 514 -40.01 1.31 -2.39
CA LYS A 514 -41.40 1.10 -1.99
C LYS A 514 -41.58 -0.22 -1.24
N VAL A 515 -40.99 -1.33 -1.72
CA VAL A 515 -41.08 -2.64 -1.04
C VAL A 515 -40.42 -2.57 0.35
N GLN A 516 -39.26 -1.92 0.44
CA GLN A 516 -38.56 -1.68 1.70
C GLN A 516 -39.44 -0.91 2.68
N ASN A 517 -39.97 0.24 2.27
CA ASN A 517 -40.83 1.10 3.09
C ASN A 517 -42.10 0.37 3.55
N ASP A 518 -42.77 -0.33 2.64
CA ASP A 518 -43.97 -1.12 2.94
C ASP A 518 -43.68 -2.25 3.95
N PHE A 519 -42.49 -2.87 3.90
CA PHE A 519 -42.09 -3.86 4.89
C PHE A 519 -41.81 -3.21 6.25
N ASN A 520 -40.93 -2.20 6.28
CA ASN A 520 -40.49 -1.53 7.51
C ASN A 520 -41.65 -0.88 8.26
N ALA A 521 -42.61 -0.28 7.55
CA ALA A 521 -43.79 0.34 8.15
C ALA A 521 -44.74 -0.65 8.85
N THR A 522 -44.63 -1.95 8.53
CA THR A 522 -45.46 -3.01 9.13
C THR A 522 -44.78 -3.75 10.28
N GLN A 523 -43.51 -3.43 10.58
CA GLN A 523 -42.77 -4.08 11.66
C GLN A 523 -43.01 -3.35 13.00
N GLU A 524 -43.53 -4.08 13.98
CA GLU A 524 -43.75 -3.57 15.35
C GLU A 524 -42.65 -4.00 16.33
N ASN A 525 -41.79 -4.94 15.94
CA ASN A 525 -40.76 -5.56 16.78
C ASN A 525 -39.35 -4.96 16.60
N GLY A 526 -39.23 -3.82 15.91
CA GLY A 526 -37.94 -3.21 15.59
C GLY A 526 -37.13 -3.95 14.53
N LYS A 527 -37.74 -4.90 13.80
CA LYS A 527 -37.16 -5.44 12.56
C LYS A 527 -37.21 -4.39 11.46
N SER A 528 -36.19 -4.43 10.60
CA SER A 528 -36.12 -3.59 9.41
C SER A 528 -35.29 -4.29 8.34
N ILE A 529 -35.43 -3.86 7.10
CA ILE A 529 -34.53 -4.22 6.01
C ILE A 529 -33.96 -2.97 5.35
N SER A 530 -32.66 -3.02 5.03
CA SER A 530 -31.93 -1.96 4.33
C SER A 530 -32.18 -2.00 2.82
N MET A 531 -31.90 -0.90 2.12
CA MET A 531 -31.90 -0.92 0.65
C MET A 531 -30.81 -1.83 0.11
N ALA A 532 -29.64 -1.86 0.76
CA ALA A 532 -28.54 -2.73 0.36
C ALA A 532 -28.98 -4.20 0.31
N ASP A 533 -29.71 -4.66 1.34
CA ASP A 533 -30.25 -6.01 1.38
C ASP A 533 -31.40 -6.22 0.40
N ILE A 534 -32.32 -5.26 0.25
CA ILE A 534 -33.43 -5.37 -0.73
C ILE A 534 -32.90 -5.49 -2.17
N ILE A 535 -31.86 -4.74 -2.53
CA ILE A 535 -31.23 -4.80 -3.86
C ILE A 535 -30.68 -6.20 -4.14
N VAL A 536 -29.89 -6.74 -3.20
CA VAL A 536 -29.30 -8.09 -3.35
C VAL A 536 -30.38 -9.17 -3.33
N LEU A 537 -31.34 -9.06 -2.41
CA LEU A 537 -32.46 -10.00 -2.28
C LEU A 537 -33.29 -10.06 -3.57
N GLY A 538 -33.50 -8.90 -4.21
CA GLY A 538 -34.18 -8.83 -5.50
C GLY A 538 -33.46 -9.60 -6.60
N GLY A 539 -32.14 -9.50 -6.66
CA GLY A 539 -31.32 -10.32 -7.56
C GLY A 539 -31.45 -11.82 -7.28
N CYS A 540 -31.38 -12.23 -6.02
CA CYS A 540 -31.56 -13.62 -5.61
C CYS A 540 -32.95 -14.16 -6.03
N ALA A 541 -34.02 -13.43 -5.73
CA ALA A 541 -35.39 -13.79 -6.09
C ALA A 541 -35.56 -13.92 -7.61
N ALA A 542 -34.94 -13.01 -8.38
CA ALA A 542 -34.99 -13.02 -9.83
C ALA A 542 -34.27 -14.24 -10.43
N ILE A 543 -33.14 -14.65 -9.85
CA ILE A 543 -32.42 -15.87 -10.27
C ILE A 543 -33.24 -17.12 -9.96
N GLU A 544 -33.84 -17.22 -8.76
CA GLU A 544 -34.73 -18.33 -8.40
C GLU A 544 -35.92 -18.42 -9.38
N LYS A 545 -36.56 -17.29 -9.68
CA LYS A 545 -37.64 -17.23 -10.68
C LYS A 545 -37.17 -17.64 -12.07
N ALA A 546 -35.99 -17.20 -12.50
CA ALA A 546 -35.43 -17.56 -13.80
C ALA A 546 -35.15 -19.06 -13.91
N ALA A 547 -34.55 -19.65 -12.86
CA ALA A 547 -34.32 -21.09 -12.78
C ALA A 547 -35.64 -21.89 -12.79
N HIS A 548 -36.63 -21.44 -12.01
CA HIS A 548 -37.95 -22.07 -11.97
C HIS A 548 -38.64 -22.05 -13.33
N ASN A 549 -38.59 -20.91 -14.04
CA ASN A 549 -39.11 -20.80 -15.41
C ASN A 549 -38.41 -21.74 -16.41
N ALA A 550 -37.17 -22.14 -16.13
CA ALA A 550 -36.41 -23.12 -16.90
C ALA A 550 -36.59 -24.57 -16.40
N GLY A 551 -37.49 -24.82 -15.44
CA GLY A 551 -37.78 -26.14 -14.89
C GLY A 551 -36.84 -26.60 -13.78
N HIS A 552 -36.10 -25.67 -13.15
CA HIS A 552 -35.19 -25.95 -12.05
C HIS A 552 -35.67 -25.29 -10.76
N ASP A 553 -35.96 -26.09 -9.73
CA ASP A 553 -36.28 -25.59 -8.40
C ASP A 553 -34.99 -25.49 -7.57
N ILE A 554 -34.52 -24.27 -7.37
CA ILE A 554 -33.30 -23.96 -6.61
C ILE A 554 -33.61 -22.90 -5.57
N THR A 555 -32.86 -22.92 -4.47
CA THR A 555 -32.82 -21.83 -3.50
C THR A 555 -31.48 -21.14 -3.61
N VAL A 556 -31.50 -19.83 -3.88
CA VAL A 556 -30.32 -18.98 -3.89
C VAL A 556 -30.10 -18.48 -2.46
N PRO A 557 -28.94 -18.80 -1.84
CA PRO A 557 -28.63 -18.34 -0.49
C PRO A 557 -28.65 -16.82 -0.40
N PHE A 558 -29.13 -16.31 0.73
CA PHE A 558 -29.16 -14.90 1.05
C PHE A 558 -28.75 -14.70 2.51
N THR A 559 -27.87 -13.72 2.75
CA THR A 559 -27.40 -13.35 4.08
C THR A 559 -27.73 -11.88 4.30
N ALA A 560 -28.66 -11.62 5.22
CA ALA A 560 -29.07 -10.29 5.65
C ALA A 560 -28.01 -9.65 6.56
N GLY A 561 -28.06 -8.33 6.70
CA GLY A 561 -27.19 -7.54 7.58
C GLY A 561 -26.40 -6.45 6.86
N ARG A 562 -26.64 -6.20 5.56
CA ARG A 562 -26.08 -5.01 4.92
C ARG A 562 -26.78 -3.77 5.45
N THR A 563 -26.05 -2.67 5.51
CA THR A 563 -26.55 -1.37 5.94
C THR A 563 -26.45 -0.36 4.81
N ASP A 564 -27.01 0.82 5.04
CA ASP A 564 -27.24 1.86 4.04
C ASP A 564 -26.34 3.06 4.35
N ALA A 565 -25.37 3.36 3.49
CA ALA A 565 -24.49 4.51 3.66
C ALA A 565 -25.22 5.84 3.36
N SER A 566 -24.74 6.93 3.94
CA SER A 566 -25.11 8.30 3.56
C SER A 566 -24.20 8.82 2.43
N GLN A 567 -24.48 10.00 1.88
CA GLN A 567 -23.62 10.59 0.85
C GLN A 567 -22.30 11.14 1.42
N GLU A 568 -22.32 11.54 2.69
CA GLU A 568 -21.19 12.02 3.46
C GLU A 568 -20.23 10.89 3.90
N GLN A 569 -20.68 9.63 3.82
CA GLN A 569 -19.96 8.41 4.18
C GLN A 569 -19.59 7.59 2.94
#